data_AF-A0A3P7JBH5-F1
#
_entry.id   AF-A0A3P7JBH5-F1
#
_cell.length_a   1.000
_cell.length_b   1.000
_cell.length_c   1.000
_cell.angle_alpha   90.00
_cell.angle_beta   90.00
_cell.angle_gamma   90.00
#
_symmetry.space_group_name_H-M   'P 1'
#
loop_
_entity.id
_entity.type
_entity.pdbx_description
1 polymer ?
#
loop_
_entity_poly.entity_id
_entity_poly.type
_entity_poly.pdbx_seq_one_letter_code
_entity_poly.pdbx_strand_id
1 'polypeptide(L)' 'MAFYRKRGSDWVISSEANKLLAALVNECMNKTLNDCDPAATCMDNPLSYECLCREGYLDVSPNPVKKPGRKCMKR' A
#
# COMPACT_ATOMS: atom_id res chain seq x y z
N MET A 1 13.56 -15.84 -12.07
CA MET A 1 13.32 -15.58 -13.50
C MET A 1 12.14 -14.61 -13.59
N ALA A 2 12.35 -13.38 -14.07
CA ALA A 2 11.24 -12.42 -14.24
C ALA A 2 10.56 -12.70 -15.59
N PHE A 3 9.26 -13.00 -15.58
CA PHE A 3 8.50 -13.26 -16.79
C PHE A 3 8.11 -11.92 -17.43
N TYR A 4 8.90 -11.45 -18.38
CA TYR A 4 8.56 -10.26 -19.16
C TYR A 4 7.48 -10.61 -20.20
N ARG A 5 6.45 -9.77 -20.31
CA ARG A 5 5.40 -9.89 -21.33
C ARG A 5 5.58 -8.77 -22.35
N LYS A 6 5.66 -9.10 -23.64
CA LYS A 6 5.63 -8.08 -24.70
C LYS A 6 4.26 -7.39 -24.71
N ARG A 7 4.25 -6.07 -24.58
CA ARG A 7 3.08 -5.23 -24.85
C ARG A 7 3.49 -4.20 -25.90
N GLY A 8 3.31 -4.53 -27.17
CA GLY A 8 3.80 -3.72 -28.30
C GLY A 8 5.30 -3.92 -28.55
N SER A 9 6.04 -2.83 -28.73
CA SER A 9 7.52 -2.82 -28.83
C SER A 9 8.22 -2.96 -27.49
N ASP A 10 7.49 -2.78 -26.38
CA ASP A 10 8.08 -2.70 -25.04
C ASP A 10 7.94 -4.03 -24.28
N TRP A 11 9.01 -4.38 -23.55
CA TRP A 11 9.02 -5.50 -22.62
C TRP A 11 8.61 -5.02 -21.24
N VAL A 12 7.38 -5.30 -20.84
CA VAL A 12 6.89 -4.97 -19.50
C VAL A 12 6.97 -6.20 -18.59
N ILE A 13 7.25 -5.97 -17.31
CA ILE A 13 7.21 -7.02 -16.28
C ILE A 13 5.75 -7.53 -16.21
N SER A 14 5.54 -8.85 -16.22
CA SER A 14 4.18 -9.39 -16.11
C SER A 14 3.51 -8.92 -14.83
N SER A 15 2.18 -8.80 -14.84
CA SER A 15 1.40 -8.41 -13.64
C SER A 15 1.67 -9.33 -12.45
N GLU A 16 1.95 -10.59 -12.72
CA GLU A 16 2.27 -11.62 -11.73
C GLU A 16 3.65 -11.39 -11.11
N ALA A 17 4.63 -10.99 -11.93
CA ALA A 17 5.96 -10.63 -11.44
C ALA A 17 5.97 -9.27 -10.70
N ASN A 18 5.11 -8.32 -11.07
CA ASN A 18 4.99 -7.05 -10.34
C ASN A 18 4.35 -7.24 -8.95
N LYS A 19 3.41 -8.17 -8.82
CA LYS A 19 2.84 -8.59 -7.52
C LYS A 19 3.90 -9.21 -6.60
N LEU A 20 4.78 -10.05 -7.16
CA LEU A 20 5.90 -10.64 -6.42
C LEU A 20 6.93 -9.58 -5.98
N LEU A 21 7.13 -8.52 -6.78
CA LEU A 21 7.98 -7.40 -6.38
C LEU A 21 7.37 -6.61 -5.22
N ALA A 22 6.06 -6.36 -5.25
CA ALA A 22 5.35 -5.71 -4.14
C ALA A 22 5.47 -6.52 -2.83
N ALA A 23 5.44 -7.85 -2.91
CA ALA A 23 5.62 -8.73 -1.75
C ALA A 23 6.95 -8.60 -1.00
N LEU A 24 7.97 -8.03 -1.64
CA LEU A 24 9.32 -7.88 -1.09
C LEU A 24 9.58 -6.47 -0.56
N VAL A 25 8.67 -5.53 -0.78
CA VAL A 25 8.80 -4.14 -0.33
C VAL A 25 7.95 -3.99 0.92
N ASN A 26 8.57 -3.59 2.03
CA ASN A 26 7.84 -3.20 3.23
C ASN A 26 7.69 -1.69 3.25
N GLU A 27 6.51 -1.19 2.88
CA GLU A 27 6.25 0.25 2.82
C GLU A 27 6.17 0.89 4.22
N CYS A 28 5.95 0.11 5.27
CA CYS A 28 5.90 0.60 6.64
C CYS A 28 7.27 0.99 7.21
N MET A 29 8.36 0.44 6.66
CA MET A 29 9.73 0.79 7.06
C MET A 29 10.13 2.21 6.66
N ASN A 30 9.44 2.82 5.70
CA ASN A 30 9.74 4.17 5.25
C ASN A 30 8.46 4.98 4.99
N LYS A 31 8.30 6.10 5.70
CA LYS A 31 7.15 7.02 5.55
C LYS A 31 6.98 7.59 4.15
N THR A 32 8.00 7.57 3.28
CA THR A 32 7.84 8.02 1.89
C THR A 32 7.26 6.94 0.97
N LEU A 33 7.20 5.69 1.43
CA LEU A 33 6.66 4.56 0.68
C LEU A 33 5.19 4.30 0.99
N ASN A 34 4.66 4.89 2.07
CA ASN A 34 3.26 4.81 2.44
C ASN A 34 2.63 6.19 2.59
N ASP A 35 1.32 6.29 2.36
CA ASP A 35 0.52 7.50 2.60
C ASP A 35 -0.31 7.39 3.88
N CYS A 36 0.15 6.67 4.93
CA CYS A 36 -0.65 6.53 6.16
C CYS A 36 -0.74 7.88 6.88
N ASP A 37 -1.86 8.15 7.52
CA ASP A 37 -1.96 9.26 8.46
C ASP A 37 -0.95 9.06 9.61
N PRO A 38 -0.30 10.11 10.15
CA PRO A 38 0.56 9.99 11.32
C PRO A 38 -0.13 9.37 12.55
N ALA A 39 -1.45 9.49 12.67
CA ALA A 39 -2.26 8.87 13.70
C ALA A 39 -2.76 7.46 13.34
N ALA A 40 -2.36 6.90 12.20
CA ALA A 40 -2.61 5.52 11.81
C ALA A 40 -1.42 4.59 12.11
N THR A 41 -1.71 3.30 12.19
CA THR A 41 -0.76 2.19 12.19
C THR A 41 -0.64 1.66 10.77
N CYS A 42 0.58 1.47 10.29
CA CYS A 42 0.88 0.84 9.00
C CYS A 42 1.03 -0.68 9.19
N MET A 43 0.43 -1.47 8.31
CA MET A 43 0.58 -2.92 8.25
C MET A 43 1.04 -3.33 6.85
N ASP A 44 2.19 -3.99 6.79
CA ASP A 44 2.77 -4.50 5.56
C ASP A 44 2.10 -5.82 5.17
N ASN A 45 1.69 -5.94 3.91
CA ASN A 45 1.04 -7.14 3.37
C ASN A 45 1.82 -7.67 2.16
N PRO A 46 1.75 -8.97 1.83
CA PRO A 46 2.51 -9.55 0.71
C PRO A 46 2.19 -9.02 -0.70
N LEU A 47 1.29 -8.07 -0.87
CA LEU A 47 0.94 -7.49 -2.17
C LEU A 47 0.84 -5.96 -2.15
N SER A 48 0.90 -5.33 -0.97
CA SER A 48 0.66 -3.90 -0.71
C SER A 48 0.83 -3.65 0.80
N TYR A 49 0.47 -2.47 1.28
CA TYR A 49 0.28 -2.14 2.69
C TYR A 49 -1.15 -1.67 2.96
N GLU A 50 -1.53 -1.71 4.22
CA GLU A 50 -2.79 -1.19 4.76
C GLU A 50 -2.50 -0.23 5.92
N CYS A 51 -3.41 0.71 6.16
CA CYS A 51 -3.31 1.62 7.29
C CYS A 51 -4.61 1.63 8.07
N LEU A 52 -4.48 1.68 9.40
CA LEU A 52 -5.62 1.66 10.30
C LEU A 52 -5.46 2.79 11.32
N CYS A 53 -6.49 3.63 11.49
CA CYS A 53 -6.45 4.64 12.54
C CYS A 53 -6.25 4.01 13.91
N ARG A 54 -5.39 4.62 14.73
CA ARG A 54 -5.14 4.15 16.10
C ARG A 54 -6.40 4.25 16.94
N GLU A 55 -6.43 3.49 18.03
CA GLU A 55 -7.55 3.53 18.98
C GLU A 55 -7.82 4.97 19.45
N GLY A 56 -9.11 5.33 19.52
CA GLY A 56 -9.54 6.68 19.83
C GLY A 56 -9.53 7.66 18.65
N TYR A 57 -9.22 7.20 17.43
CA TYR A 57 -9.36 7.99 16.20
C TYR A 57 -10.45 7.41 15.29
N LEU A 58 -11.18 8.29 14.63
CA LEU A 58 -12.14 7.98 13.58
C LEU A 58 -11.49 8.11 12.22
N ASP A 59 -11.72 7.12 11.36
CA ASP A 59 -11.30 7.17 9.97
C ASP A 59 -12.25 8.06 9.16
N VAL A 60 -11.71 9.19 8.69
CA VAL A 60 -12.41 10.17 7.84
C VAL A 60 -11.73 10.27 6.47
N SER A 61 -11.06 9.20 6.05
CA SER A 61 -10.43 9.09 4.73
C SER A 61 -11.48 9.24 3.61
N PRO A 62 -11.12 9.78 2.43
CA PRO A 62 -12.06 9.91 1.32
C PRO A 62 -12.60 8.57 0.81
N ASN A 63 -11.82 7.49 0.96
CA ASN A 63 -12.17 6.14 0.49
C ASN A 63 -11.85 5.10 1.58
N PRO A 64 -12.57 5.07 2.71
CA PRO A 64 -12.20 4.25 3.86
C PRO A 64 -12.29 2.75 3.57
N VAL A 65 -13.12 2.33 2.61
CA VAL A 65 -13.25 0.92 2.20
C VAL A 65 -12.03 0.42 1.42
N LYS A 66 -11.41 1.27 0.60
CA LYS A 66 -10.29 0.89 -0.28
C LYS A 66 -8.92 1.37 0.21
N LYS A 67 -8.91 2.46 0.99
CA LYS A 67 -7.73 3.13 1.52
C LYS A 67 -8.07 3.69 2.92
N PRO A 68 -8.25 2.81 3.92
CA PRO A 68 -8.43 3.23 5.29
C PRO A 68 -7.16 3.91 5.84
N GLY A 69 -7.32 4.64 6.95
CA GLY A 69 -6.21 5.16 7.75
C GLY A 69 -5.35 6.23 7.05
N ARG A 70 -5.89 6.91 6.03
CA ARG A 70 -5.25 8.05 5.33
C ARG A 70 -5.57 9.39 5.97
N LYS A 71 -6.67 9.44 6.72
CA LYS A 71 -7.08 10.61 7.48
C LYS A 71 -7.73 10.19 8.78
N CYS A 72 -7.05 10.40 9.89
CA CYS A 72 -7.51 9.98 11.21
C CYS A 72 -7.83 11.21 12.06
N MET A 73 -9.07 11.30 12.55
CA MET A 73 -9.53 12.40 13.39
C MET A 73 -9.69 11.90 14.83
N LYS A 74 -9.10 12.59 15.80
CA LYS A 74 -9.29 12.24 17.22
C LYS A 74 -10.78 12.32 17.56
N ARG A 75 -11.30 11.26 18.19
CA ARG A 75 -12.70 11.17 18.64
C ARG A 75 -13.00 12.15 19.77
#